data_AF-A0A1I3LVH3-F1
#
_entry.id   AF-A0A1I3LVH3-F1
#
_cell.length_a   1.000
_cell.length_b   1.000
_cell.length_c   1.000
_cell.angle_alpha   90.00
_cell.angle_beta   90.00
_cell.angle_gamma   90.00
#
_symmetry.space_group_name_H-M   'P 1'
#
loop_
_entity.id
_entity.type
_entity.pdbx_description
1 polymer ?
#
loop_
_entity_poly.entity_id
_entity_poly.type
_entity_poly.pdbx_seq_one_letter_code
_entity_poly.pdbx_strand_id
1 'polypeptide(L)'
;MKNIFIYSITLIISFLLSGCVIKQKQEPTSPHEKIEVLTPQTETKSSKEFSSSKQANCHVIVGSFKEPQNAQKRVKELESKGFHAEIMKVQVNGTTWYRVNTGSYPEHSQCQDLLNHIESAGFDGFIADE
;
A
#
# COMPACT_ATOMS: atom_id res chain seq x y z
N MET A 1 54.00 11.53 23.89
CA MET A 1 52.67 12.18 23.73
C MET A 1 51.66 11.05 23.55
N LYS A 2 51.31 10.34 24.64
CA LYS A 2 50.03 10.47 25.38
C LYS A 2 48.81 10.60 24.44
N ASN A 3 48.15 9.48 24.16
CA ASN A 3 46.70 9.32 24.38
C ASN A 3 46.32 7.84 24.29
N ILE A 4 46.24 7.25 25.49
CA ILE A 4 45.64 5.97 25.81
C ILE A 4 44.15 6.23 26.04
N PHE A 5 43.29 5.61 25.23
CA PHE A 5 41.86 5.55 25.51
C PHE A 5 41.47 4.09 25.70
N ILE A 6 41.62 3.66 26.95
CA ILE A 6 41.03 2.45 27.52
C ILE A 6 39.57 2.77 27.77
N TYR A 7 38.64 2.15 27.03
CA TYR A 7 37.29 1.88 27.53
C TYR A 7 36.85 0.50 27.07
N SER A 8 37.39 -0.50 27.76
CA SER A 8 36.75 -1.77 27.99
C SER A 8 35.62 -1.55 29.00
N ILE A 9 34.36 -1.55 28.54
CA ILE A 9 33.19 -1.75 29.40
C ILE A 9 32.28 -2.76 28.70
N THR A 10 32.62 -4.02 28.93
CA THR A 10 31.75 -5.18 28.78
C THR A 10 30.67 -5.07 29.84
N LEU A 11 29.52 -4.46 29.53
CA LEU A 11 28.35 -4.57 30.41
C LEU A 11 27.45 -5.71 29.90
N ILE A 12 27.78 -6.89 30.43
CA ILE A 12 26.94 -8.08 30.45
C ILE A 12 25.69 -7.74 31.26
N ILE A 13 24.55 -7.59 30.61
CA ILE A 13 23.24 -7.68 31.27
C ILE A 13 22.56 -8.93 30.73
N SER A 14 22.83 -10.04 31.42
CA SER A 14 22.07 -11.27 31.37
C SER A 14 20.71 -11.03 32.02
N PHE A 15 19.67 -10.75 31.21
CA PHE A 15 18.28 -10.78 31.67
C PHE A 15 17.67 -12.13 31.28
N LEU A 16 17.67 -13.04 32.24
CA LEU A 16 17.02 -14.34 32.16
C LEU A 16 15.51 -14.22 32.37
N LEU A 17 14.79 -14.99 31.55
CA LEU A 17 13.53 -15.69 31.85
C LEU A 17 12.29 -14.83 32.11
N SER A 18 11.48 -14.68 31.06
CA SER A 18 10.03 -14.90 31.15
C SER A 18 9.51 -15.31 29.78
N GLY A 19 8.96 -16.51 29.68
CA GLY A 19 8.30 -16.97 28.47
C GLY A 19 7.10 -16.09 28.15
N CYS A 20 6.98 -15.69 26.88
CA CYS A 20 5.70 -15.28 26.35
C CYS A 20 5.51 -15.91 24.98
N VAL A 21 4.58 -16.86 24.96
CA VAL A 21 4.00 -17.50 23.78
C VAL A 21 3.50 -16.41 22.82
N ILE A 22 4.18 -16.18 21.70
CA ILE A 22 3.62 -15.38 20.61
C ILE A 22 2.73 -16.30 19.78
N LYS A 23 1.50 -16.42 20.27
CA LYS A 23 0.36 -16.99 19.55
C LYS A 23 -0.03 -15.96 18.47
N GLN A 24 0.32 -16.19 17.21
CA GLN A 24 -0.26 -15.41 16.11
C GLN A 24 -1.73 -15.83 15.94
N LYS A 25 -2.62 -15.08 16.57
CA LYS A 25 -4.02 -14.92 16.16
C LYS A 25 -4.17 -13.48 15.67
N GLN A 26 -4.19 -13.27 14.37
CA GLN A 26 -4.73 -12.03 13.80
C GLN A 26 -6.04 -12.39 13.11
N GLU A 27 -7.11 -12.06 13.80
CA GLU A 27 -8.45 -11.92 13.25
C GLU A 27 -8.75 -10.41 13.21
N PRO A 28 -9.30 -9.89 12.09
CA PRO A 28 -9.29 -8.47 11.78
C PRO A 28 -10.36 -7.75 12.59
N THR A 29 -9.99 -6.64 13.23
CA THR A 29 -10.94 -5.67 13.74
C THR A 29 -10.35 -4.26 13.62
N SER A 30 -10.69 -3.63 12.50
CA SER A 30 -11.09 -2.21 12.47
C SER A 30 -12.22 -2.03 13.50
N PRO A 31 -12.31 -0.92 14.27
CA PRO A 31 -12.87 0.33 13.72
C PRO A 31 -12.24 1.64 14.22
N HIS A 32 -12.13 2.59 13.27
CA HIS A 32 -12.37 4.03 13.41
C HIS A 32 -12.12 4.71 14.77
N GLU A 33 -11.04 5.50 14.85
CA GLU A 33 -11.10 6.79 15.57
C GLU A 33 -10.32 7.88 14.84
N LYS A 34 -11.10 8.65 14.08
CA LYS A 34 -11.09 10.12 13.98
C LYS A 34 -9.76 10.84 13.79
N ILE A 35 -9.43 11.11 12.52
CA ILE A 35 -8.86 12.41 12.15
C ILE A 35 -9.84 13.07 11.20
N GLU A 36 -10.51 14.10 11.73
CA GLU A 36 -11.42 14.99 11.02
C GLU A 36 -10.62 16.21 10.53
N VAL A 37 -10.84 16.55 9.26
CA VAL A 37 -10.63 17.86 8.61
C VAL A 37 -9.18 18.30 8.34
N LEU A 38 -8.75 18.09 7.09
CA LEU A 38 -8.66 19.19 6.11
C LEU A 38 -8.55 18.60 4.71
N THR A 39 -9.67 18.71 4.00
CA THR A 39 -9.81 18.62 2.55
C THR A 39 -8.88 19.60 1.84
N PRO A 40 -8.27 19.18 0.72
CA PRO A 40 -8.21 20.08 -0.43
C PRO A 40 -9.38 19.78 -1.34
N GLN A 41 -10.45 20.56 -1.17
CA GLN A 41 -11.14 21.03 -2.37
C GLN A 41 -10.15 21.95 -3.09
N THR A 42 -9.89 21.68 -4.35
CA THR A 42 -9.70 22.76 -5.31
C THR A 42 -10.58 22.42 -6.49
N GLU A 43 -11.78 22.98 -6.42
CA GLU A 43 -12.55 23.28 -7.61
C GLU A 43 -11.72 24.18 -8.52
N THR A 44 -11.57 23.83 -9.80
CA THR A 44 -11.77 24.78 -10.91
C THR A 44 -12.17 23.99 -12.17
N LYS A 45 -13.47 23.74 -12.26
CA LYS A 45 -14.33 24.04 -13.41
C LYS A 45 -13.73 23.87 -14.81
N SER A 46 -14.01 22.74 -15.45
CA SER A 46 -14.40 22.73 -16.87
C SER A 46 -15.51 21.70 -17.09
N SER A 47 -16.72 22.21 -17.00
CA SER A 47 -17.94 21.56 -17.43
C SER A 47 -17.82 21.07 -18.88
N LYS A 48 -18.11 19.79 -19.13
CA LYS A 48 -19.04 19.38 -20.18
C LYS A 48 -19.48 17.93 -20.02
N GLU A 49 -20.80 17.80 -19.96
CA GLU A 49 -21.60 16.67 -20.40
C GLU A 49 -21.44 15.34 -19.65
N PHE A 50 -22.30 15.22 -18.64
CA PHE A 50 -22.94 13.99 -18.19
C PHE A 50 -23.42 13.17 -19.41
N SER A 51 -22.54 12.34 -19.95
CA SER A 51 -22.90 11.27 -20.87
C SER A 51 -23.17 10.04 -20.03
N SER A 52 -24.33 9.43 -20.26
CA SER A 52 -24.87 8.31 -19.51
C SER A 52 -23.95 7.07 -19.59
N SER A 53 -22.90 7.02 -18.77
CA SER A 53 -21.96 5.92 -18.75
C SER A 53 -22.35 4.92 -17.67
N LYS A 54 -22.71 3.73 -18.12
CA LYS A 54 -22.65 2.46 -17.38
C LYS A 54 -21.62 2.56 -16.23
N GLN A 55 -22.07 2.48 -14.98
CA GLN A 55 -21.17 2.43 -13.83
C GLN A 55 -20.22 1.24 -14.02
N ALA A 56 -18.96 1.56 -14.29
CA ALA A 56 -17.91 0.58 -14.53
C ALA A 56 -16.94 0.71 -13.37
N ASN A 57 -16.89 -0.31 -12.52
CA ASN A 57 -15.93 -0.37 -11.43
C ASN A 57 -14.58 -0.77 -12.04
N CYS A 58 -13.65 0.17 -12.07
CA CYS A 58 -12.27 -0.08 -12.50
C CYS A 58 -11.33 0.02 -11.30
N HIS A 59 -10.17 -0.61 -11.38
CA HIS A 59 -9.09 -0.48 -10.40
C HIS A 59 -7.73 -0.54 -11.10
N VAL A 60 -6.70 0.05 -10.49
CA VAL A 60 -5.34 0.00 -11.04
C VAL A 60 -4.54 -1.08 -10.33
N ILE A 61 -3.88 -1.94 -11.10
CA ILE A 61 -2.96 -2.98 -10.61
C ILE A 61 -1.53 -2.53 -10.89
N VAL A 62 -0.72 -2.38 -9.83
CA VAL A 62 0.68 -1.89 -9.89
C VAL A 62 1.70 -3.02 -9.70
N GLY A 63 1.26 -4.26 -9.93
CA GLY A 63 2.12 -5.44 -9.90
C GLY A 63 1.40 -6.71 -9.48
N SER A 64 1.97 -7.86 -9.86
CA SER A 64 1.53 -9.19 -9.47
C SER A 64 2.75 -10.02 -9.08
N PHE A 65 2.79 -10.49 -7.83
CA PHE A 65 3.94 -11.17 -7.27
C PHE A 65 3.59 -12.60 -6.85
N LYS A 66 4.54 -13.53 -6.98
CA LYS A 66 4.42 -14.88 -6.41
C LYS A 66 4.72 -14.90 -4.92
N GLU A 67 5.69 -14.10 -4.50
CA GLU A 67 6.09 -13.97 -3.09
C GLU A 67 5.31 -12.83 -2.42
N PRO A 68 4.62 -13.08 -1.29
CA PRO A 68 3.83 -12.06 -0.61
C PRO A 68 4.68 -10.90 -0.07
N GLN A 69 5.94 -11.15 0.29
CA GLN A 69 6.86 -10.12 0.77
C GLN A 69 7.18 -9.08 -0.31
N ASN A 70 7.23 -9.49 -1.58
CA ASN A 70 7.43 -8.56 -2.69
C ASN A 70 6.21 -7.67 -2.90
N ALA A 71 5.00 -8.22 -2.76
CA ALA A 71 3.77 -7.42 -2.79
C ALA A 71 3.72 -6.42 -1.61
N GLN A 72 4.08 -6.86 -0.39
CA GLN A 72 4.18 -5.97 0.77
C GLN A 72 5.20 -4.85 0.59
N LYS A 73 6.35 -5.15 -0.03
CA LYS A 73 7.35 -4.13 -0.35
C LYS A 73 6.77 -3.10 -1.32
N ARG A 74 6.09 -3.55 -2.38
CA ARG A 74 5.46 -2.66 -3.37
C ARG A 74 4.37 -1.78 -2.76
N VAL A 75 3.54 -2.30 -1.85
CA VAL A 75 2.57 -1.49 -1.10
C VAL A 75 3.25 -0.38 -0.32
N LYS A 76 4.30 -0.69 0.44
CA LYS A 76 5.05 0.32 1.21
C LYS A 76 5.70 1.38 0.32
N GLU A 77 6.21 0.98 -0.85
CA GLU A 77 6.77 1.91 -1.84
C GLU A 77 5.69 2.88 -2.34
N LEU A 78 4.50 2.39 -2.67
CA LEU A 78 3.36 3.21 -3.11
C LEU A 78 2.83 4.14 -2.00
N GLU A 79 2.65 3.61 -0.80
CA GLU A 79 2.22 4.39 0.37
C GLU A 79 3.21 5.50 0.70
N SER A 80 4.53 5.22 0.61
CA SER A 80 5.57 6.23 0.82
C SER A 80 5.54 7.38 -0.20
N LYS A 81 4.86 7.16 -1.33
CA LYS A 81 4.65 8.14 -2.41
C LYS A 81 3.26 8.77 -2.36
N GLY A 82 2.45 8.42 -1.36
CA GLY A 82 1.11 8.98 -1.16
C GLY A 82 -0.01 8.26 -1.92
N PHE A 83 0.25 7.08 -2.48
CA PHE A 83 -0.78 6.28 -3.14
C PHE A 83 -1.36 5.26 -2.17
N HIS A 84 -2.68 5.12 -2.20
CA HIS A 84 -3.35 4.00 -1.53
C HIS A 84 -3.04 2.70 -2.30
N ALA A 85 -2.69 1.63 -1.57
CA ALA A 85 -2.40 0.33 -2.15
C ALA A 85 -2.78 -0.82 -1.21
N GLU A 86 -3.35 -1.88 -1.76
CA GLU A 86 -3.76 -3.09 -1.04
C GLU A 86 -3.31 -4.36 -1.77
N ILE A 87 -3.19 -5.47 -1.04
CA ILE A 87 -2.82 -6.77 -1.61
C ILE A 87 -4.06 -7.63 -1.79
N MET A 88 -4.33 -8.01 -3.04
CA MET A 88 -5.35 -8.99 -3.39
C MET A 88 -4.71 -10.34 -3.73
N LYS A 89 -5.22 -11.42 -3.13
CA LYS A 89 -4.80 -12.79 -3.44
C LYS A 89 -5.70 -13.38 -4.51
N VAL A 90 -5.13 -13.84 -5.62
CA VAL A 90 -5.86 -14.48 -6.72
C VAL A 90 -5.20 -15.80 -7.13
N GLN A 91 -5.99 -16.77 -7.58
CA GLN A 91 -5.45 -17.98 -8.21
C GLN A 91 -5.59 -17.87 -9.73
N VAL A 92 -4.48 -18.03 -10.44
CA VAL A 92 -4.43 -18.06 -11.90
C VAL A 92 -3.70 -19.33 -12.30
N ASN A 93 -4.38 -20.24 -13.00
CA ASN A 93 -3.84 -21.53 -13.47
C ASN A 93 -3.19 -22.35 -12.33
N GLY A 94 -3.85 -22.44 -11.17
CA GLY A 94 -3.33 -23.17 -9.99
C GLY A 94 -2.16 -22.49 -9.28
N THR A 95 -1.71 -21.33 -9.74
CA THR A 95 -0.69 -20.52 -9.07
C THR A 95 -1.35 -19.38 -8.30
N THR A 96 -0.97 -19.22 -7.03
CA THR A 96 -1.37 -18.05 -6.23
C THR A 96 -0.53 -16.85 -6.62
N TRP A 97 -1.20 -15.72 -6.86
CA TRP A 97 -0.60 -14.41 -7.09
C TRP A 97 -1.09 -13.41 -6.04
N TYR A 98 -0.17 -12.58 -5.58
CA TYR A 98 -0.41 -11.46 -4.70
C TYR A 98 -0.33 -10.19 -5.55
N ARG A 99 -1.49 -9.66 -5.94
CA ARG A 99 -1.61 -8.46 -6.76
C ARG A 99 -1.67 -7.24 -5.87
N VAL A 100 -0.96 -6.18 -6.25
CA VAL A 100 -1.07 -4.89 -5.58
C VAL A 100 -2.02 -4.01 -6.39
N ASN A 101 -3.13 -3.60 -5.79
CA ASN A 101 -4.13 -2.75 -6.41
C ASN A 101 -4.33 -1.45 -5.61
N THR A 102 -5.02 -0.48 -6.19
CA THR A 102 -5.28 0.83 -5.57
C THR A 102 -6.75 1.01 -5.12
N GLY A 103 -7.51 -0.08 -4.98
CA GLY A 103 -8.95 -0.04 -4.75
C GLY A 103 -9.77 0.26 -6.02
N SER A 104 -11.10 0.25 -5.87
CA SER A 104 -12.07 0.38 -6.98
C SER A 104 -12.62 1.80 -7.11
N TYR A 105 -12.76 2.26 -8.35
CA TYR A 105 -13.28 3.57 -8.74
C TYR A 105 -14.46 3.44 -9.70
N PRO A 106 -15.47 4.31 -9.60
CA PRO A 106 -16.71 4.22 -10.39
C PRO A 106 -16.57 4.69 -11.85
N GLU A 107 -15.51 5.43 -12.19
CA GLU A 107 -15.29 5.99 -13.52
C GLU A 107 -13.93 5.59 -14.08
N HIS A 108 -13.91 5.13 -15.33
CA HIS A 108 -12.66 4.77 -16.02
C HIS A 108 -11.69 5.97 -16.13
N SER A 109 -12.20 7.19 -16.28
CA SER A 109 -11.40 8.43 -16.26
C SER A 109 -10.57 8.55 -14.97
N GLN A 110 -11.16 8.23 -13.81
CA GLN A 110 -10.46 8.26 -12.53
C GLN A 110 -9.32 7.24 -12.46
N CYS A 111 -9.54 6.02 -12.98
CA CYS A 111 -8.49 5.01 -13.07
C CYS A 111 -7.37 5.42 -14.04
N GLN A 112 -7.71 6.08 -15.15
CA GLN A 112 -6.74 6.58 -16.10
C GLN A 112 -5.87 7.69 -15.51
N ASP A 113 -6.49 8.66 -14.84
CA ASP A 113 -5.77 9.75 -14.16
C ASP A 113 -4.85 9.19 -13.06
N LEU A 114 -5.34 8.21 -12.29
CA LEU A 114 -4.55 7.53 -11.26
C LEU A 114 -3.38 6.76 -11.86
N LEU A 115 -3.59 5.99 -12.94
CA LEU A 115 -2.52 5.27 -13.63
C LEU A 115 -1.43 6.24 -14.11
N ASN A 116 -1.81 7.34 -14.75
CA ASN A 116 -0.86 8.35 -15.22
C ASN A 116 -0.03 8.93 -14.06
N HIS A 117 -0.66 9.17 -12.90
CA HIS A 117 0.03 9.65 -11.70
C HIS A 117 1.02 8.61 -11.14
N ILE A 118 0.64 7.34 -11.14
CA ILE A 118 1.47 6.21 -10.70
C ILE A 118 2.69 6.03 -11.62
N GLU A 119 2.47 6.10 -12.94
CA GLU A 119 3.55 6.05 -13.95
C GLU A 119 4.50 7.24 -13.81
N SER A 120 3.96 8.44 -13.60
CA SER A 120 4.76 9.64 -13.34
C SER A 120 5.59 9.55 -12.05
N ALA A 121 5.14 8.75 -11.07
CA ALA A 121 5.89 8.46 -9.85
C ALA A 121 6.94 7.34 -10.01
N GLY A 122 7.03 6.73 -11.21
CA GLY A 122 8.03 5.72 -11.56
C GLY A 122 7.59 4.28 -11.33
N PHE A 123 6.28 4.01 -11.30
CA PHE A 123 5.75 2.64 -11.19
C PHE A 123 4.94 2.27 -12.42
N ASP A 124 5.11 1.03 -12.90
CA ASP A 124 4.27 0.49 -13.97
C ASP A 124 2.97 -0.07 -13.40
N GLY A 125 1.88 0.09 -14.15
CA GLY A 125 0.58 -0.47 -13.80
C GLY A 125 -0.34 -0.66 -15.00
N PHE A 126 -1.52 -1.21 -14.75
CA PHE A 126 -2.58 -1.31 -15.74
C PHE A 126 -3.96 -1.22 -15.08
N ILE A 127 -4.94 -0.74 -15.84
CA ILE A 127 -6.35 -0.70 -15.41
C ILE A 127 -6.96 -2.09 -15.62
N ALA A 128 -7.66 -2.56 -14.60
CA ALA A 128 -8.49 -3.75 -14.64
C ALA A 128 -9.93 -3.37 -14.29
N ASP A 129 -10.86 -3.85 -15.10
CA ASP A 129 -12.30 -3.72 -14.85
C ASP A 129 -12.80 -4.98 -14.11
N GLU A 130 -13.87 -4.85 -13.33
CA GLU A 130 -14.59 -6.00 -12.73
C GLU A 130 -15.48 -6.76 -13.72
#